data_AF-A0A0P0XX11-F1
#
_entry.id   AF-A0A0P0XX11-F1
#
_cell.length_a   1.000
_cell.length_b   1.000
_cell.length_c   1.000
_cell.angle_alpha   90.00
_cell.angle_beta   90.00
_cell.angle_gamma   90.00
#
_symmetry.space_group_name_H-M   'P 1'
#
loop_
_entity.id
_entity.type
_entity.pdbx_description
1 polymer ?
#
loop_
_entity_poly.entity_id
_entity_poly.type
_entity_poly.pdbx_seq_one_letter_code
_entity_poly.pdbx_strand_id
1 'polypeptide(L)'
;MAQRHWPWRLAVFVAAVVTPVAAEERLVVGMTLLQAATSTGAVCLDGSPPAYHLHRGSGGGAGGWVLQFEGGGWCNDAPSCAERAGTRRGSTRSMDSLEVFSGLLSNDPDMNPDFYNWNRVKLRYCDGGSFAGDSELRNGSSVLYFRGQRIWDAIISDLLPKGLAKAQKVLLSGCSAGGLATFFHCDDLKGRLGDAVTVKCLSDAGFFLDV
;
A
#
# COMPACT_ATOMS: atom_id res chain seq x y z
N MET A 1 61.89 48.74 -33.38
CA MET A 1 61.22 47.47 -33.70
C MET A 1 60.80 46.80 -32.40
N ALA A 2 59.49 46.71 -32.13
CA ALA A 2 58.88 45.74 -31.20
C ALA A 2 57.35 45.86 -31.33
N GLN A 3 56.75 45.06 -32.22
CA GLN A 3 55.30 44.93 -32.33
C GLN A 3 54.83 43.94 -31.24
N ARG A 4 53.95 44.38 -30.34
CA ARG A 4 53.30 43.49 -29.35
C ARG A 4 52.14 42.78 -30.04
N HIS A 5 52.25 41.46 -30.19
CA HIS A 5 51.15 40.60 -30.60
C HIS A 5 50.21 40.34 -29.41
N TRP A 6 48.91 40.58 -29.61
CA TRP A 6 47.85 40.22 -28.66
C TRP A 6 47.28 38.85 -29.05
N PRO A 7 47.24 37.84 -28.18
CA PRO A 7 46.62 36.57 -28.52
C PRO A 7 45.10 36.68 -28.39
N TRP A 8 44.40 36.30 -29.46
CA TRP A 8 42.95 36.15 -29.49
C TRP A 8 42.56 34.97 -28.58
N ARG A 9 41.87 35.25 -27.48
CA ARG A 9 41.23 34.20 -26.66
C ARG A 9 39.89 33.84 -27.31
N LEU A 10 39.80 32.63 -27.88
CA LEU A 10 38.54 32.02 -28.27
C LEU A 10 37.70 31.75 -27.02
N ALA A 11 36.58 32.45 -26.89
CA ALA A 11 35.58 32.15 -25.86
C ALA A 11 34.68 31.02 -26.36
N VAL A 12 34.80 29.85 -25.73
CA VAL A 12 33.86 28.73 -25.94
C VAL A 12 32.61 29.00 -25.10
N PHE A 13 31.51 29.34 -25.76
CA PHE A 13 30.20 29.42 -25.10
C PHE A 13 29.59 28.02 -25.05
N VAL A 14 29.60 27.40 -23.87
CA VAL A 14 28.83 26.19 -23.60
C VAL A 14 27.39 26.62 -23.34
N ALA A 15 26.52 26.44 -24.34
CA ALA A 15 25.09 26.61 -24.15
C ALA A 15 24.57 25.42 -23.31
N ALA A 16 24.19 25.68 -22.06
CA ALA A 16 23.50 24.72 -21.24
C ALA A 16 22.09 24.50 -21.80
N VAL A 17 21.86 23.36 -22.44
CA VAL A 17 20.51 22.93 -22.84
C VAL A 17 19.77 22.53 -21.58
N VAL A 18 18.93 23.42 -21.07
CA VAL A 18 17.99 23.10 -19.98
C VAL A 18 16.80 22.40 -20.63
N THR A 19 16.79 21.07 -20.62
CA THR A 19 15.60 20.31 -20.98
C THR A 19 14.56 20.45 -19.87
N PRO A 20 13.30 20.81 -20.18
CA PRO A 20 12.25 20.76 -19.18
C PRO A 20 12.06 19.30 -18.78
N VAL A 21 12.29 18.99 -17.50
CA VAL A 21 11.88 17.71 -16.92
C VAL A 21 10.36 17.68 -17.02
N ALA A 22 9.81 16.78 -17.84
CA ALA A 22 8.38 16.53 -17.85
C ALA A 22 7.97 16.17 -16.42
N ALA A 23 6.98 16.89 -15.88
CA ALA A 23 6.43 16.55 -14.59
C ALA A 23 5.85 15.14 -14.70
N GLU A 24 6.44 14.20 -13.97
CA GLU A 24 5.98 12.82 -13.91
C GLU A 24 4.51 12.83 -13.47
N GLU A 25 3.62 12.37 -14.34
CA GLU A 25 2.19 12.32 -14.04
C GLU A 25 1.96 11.21 -13.01
N ARG A 26 1.97 11.61 -11.73
CA ARG A 26 1.82 10.68 -10.61
C ARG A 26 0.47 9.99 -10.69
N LEU A 27 0.48 8.66 -10.61
CA LEU A 27 -0.75 7.88 -10.53
C LEU A 27 -1.43 8.12 -9.18
N VAL A 28 -2.56 8.82 -9.20
CA VAL A 28 -3.40 9.06 -8.01
C VAL A 28 -4.61 8.15 -8.06
N VAL A 29 -4.80 7.33 -7.02
CA VAL A 29 -5.85 6.31 -6.94
C VAL A 29 -6.83 6.66 -5.83
N GLY A 30 -8.13 6.49 -6.11
CA GLY A 30 -9.20 6.78 -5.16
C GLY A 30 -9.45 5.64 -4.17
N MET A 31 -9.82 6.02 -2.96
CA MET A 31 -10.16 5.11 -1.87
C MET A 31 -11.50 4.41 -2.12
N THR A 32 -11.51 3.10 -1.87
CA THR A 32 -12.72 2.30 -1.72
C THR A 32 -12.96 2.03 -0.24
N LEU A 33 -14.05 2.56 0.32
CA LEU A 33 -14.50 2.28 1.67
C LEU A 33 -15.46 1.08 1.69
N LEU A 34 -15.20 0.10 2.56
CA LEU A 34 -16.04 -1.08 2.70
C LEU A 34 -17.12 -0.87 3.77
N GLN A 35 -18.06 0.04 3.49
CA GLN A 35 -19.12 0.38 4.42
C GLN A 35 -19.95 -0.84 4.87
N ALA A 36 -20.21 -1.79 3.97
CA ALA A 36 -20.97 -3.00 4.30
C ALA A 36 -20.23 -3.92 5.28
N ALA A 37 -18.90 -3.86 5.34
CA ALA A 37 -18.09 -4.72 6.20
C ALA A 37 -18.22 -4.37 7.70
N THR A 38 -18.72 -3.18 8.03
CA THR A 38 -19.01 -2.81 9.42
C THR A 38 -20.08 -3.73 10.02
N SER A 39 -20.99 -4.27 9.20
CA SER A 39 -22.04 -5.21 9.64
C SER A 39 -21.49 -6.56 10.10
N THR A 40 -20.30 -6.94 9.63
CA THR A 40 -19.57 -8.15 10.04
C THR A 40 -18.50 -7.85 11.10
N GLY A 41 -18.46 -6.61 11.62
CA GLY A 41 -17.49 -6.17 12.62
C GLY A 41 -16.09 -5.91 12.09
N ALA A 42 -15.89 -5.89 10.76
CA ALA A 42 -14.64 -5.43 10.16
C ALA A 42 -14.62 -3.90 10.21
N VAL A 43 -13.88 -3.36 11.17
CA VAL A 43 -13.78 -1.92 11.44
C VAL A 43 -12.38 -1.55 11.91
N CYS A 44 -11.96 -0.31 11.66
CA CYS A 44 -10.73 0.28 12.18
C CYS A 44 -10.79 0.47 13.71
N LEU A 45 -9.68 0.88 14.33
CA LEU A 45 -9.58 1.12 15.79
C LEU A 45 -10.73 1.98 16.35
N ASP A 46 -11.18 2.99 15.60
CA ASP A 46 -12.28 3.90 15.98
C ASP A 46 -13.69 3.42 15.59
N GLY A 47 -13.81 2.26 14.96
CA GLY A 47 -15.08 1.73 14.45
C GLY A 47 -15.47 2.19 13.04
N SER A 48 -14.65 2.99 12.35
CA SER A 48 -14.85 3.35 10.95
C SER A 48 -14.64 2.14 10.01
N PRO A 49 -15.26 2.10 8.81
CA PRO A 49 -15.07 1.00 7.87
C PRO A 49 -13.62 0.92 7.37
N PRO A 50 -13.13 -0.28 7.00
CA PRO A 50 -11.82 -0.42 6.36
C PRO A 50 -11.83 0.09 4.92
N ALA A 51 -10.63 0.29 4.38
CA ALA A 51 -10.45 0.81 3.05
C ALA A 51 -9.26 0.19 2.29
N TYR A 52 -9.31 0.27 0.97
CA TYR A 52 -8.18 0.02 0.10
C TYR A 52 -8.24 0.94 -1.13
N HIS A 53 -7.15 1.00 -1.89
CA HIS A 53 -7.09 1.65 -3.20
C HIS A 53 -6.84 0.59 -4.26
N LEU A 54 -7.50 0.68 -5.42
CA LEU A 54 -7.34 -0.29 -6.51
C LEU A 54 -7.16 0.42 -7.85
N HIS A 55 -6.02 0.17 -8.48
CA HIS A 55 -5.75 0.54 -9.87
C HIS A 55 -5.77 -0.71 -10.75
N ARG A 56 -6.51 -0.68 -11.86
CA ARG A 56 -6.71 -1.85 -12.72
C ARG A 56 -5.49 -2.11 -13.61
N GLY A 57 -5.24 -3.39 -13.85
CA GLY A 57 -4.23 -3.85 -14.80
C GLY A 57 -4.71 -3.70 -16.25
N SER A 58 -3.79 -3.84 -17.19
CA SER A 58 -4.06 -3.72 -18.62
C SER A 58 -3.24 -4.75 -19.44
N GLY A 59 -3.70 -5.02 -20.67
CA GLY A 59 -3.02 -5.91 -21.60
C GLY A 59 -2.67 -7.29 -21.00
N GLY A 60 -1.46 -7.76 -21.27
CA GLY A 60 -0.96 -9.04 -20.75
C GLY A 60 -0.82 -9.11 -19.22
N GLY A 61 -0.82 -7.97 -18.52
CA GLY A 61 -0.74 -7.90 -17.06
C GLY A 61 -2.08 -8.01 -16.35
N ALA A 62 -3.22 -7.98 -17.06
CA ALA A 62 -4.54 -7.93 -16.44
C ALA A 62 -4.90 -9.17 -15.59
N GLY A 63 -4.22 -10.31 -15.80
CA GLY A 63 -4.34 -11.51 -14.96
C GLY A 63 -3.45 -11.51 -13.71
N GLY A 64 -2.56 -10.53 -13.57
CA GLY A 64 -1.66 -10.37 -12.42
C GLY A 64 -2.22 -9.39 -11.38
N TRP A 65 -1.90 -9.65 -10.11
CA TRP A 65 -2.31 -8.81 -8.97
C TRP A 65 -1.15 -8.55 -8.01
N VAL A 66 -1.02 -7.30 -7.57
CA VAL A 66 -0.18 -6.90 -6.44
C VAL A 66 -1.10 -6.42 -5.32
N LEU A 67 -1.03 -7.05 -4.16
CA LEU A 67 -1.72 -6.63 -2.94
C LEU A 67 -0.64 -6.14 -1.96
N GLN A 68 -0.63 -4.84 -1.65
CA GLN A 68 0.37 -4.25 -0.77
C GLN A 68 -0.25 -3.71 0.51
N PHE A 69 0.16 -4.24 1.66
CA PHE A 69 -0.18 -3.70 2.97
C PHE A 69 0.58 -2.40 3.24
N GLU A 70 -0.15 -1.36 3.66
CA GLU A 70 0.45 -0.15 4.22
C GLU A 70 1.11 -0.48 5.58
N GLY A 71 2.37 -0.08 5.78
CA GLY A 71 3.04 -0.15 7.11
C GLY A 71 2.71 1.04 7.98
N GLY A 72 3.12 1.08 9.25
CA GLY A 72 2.92 2.27 10.09
C GLY A 72 3.16 2.12 11.60
N GLY A 73 3.97 1.15 12.03
CA GLY A 73 4.15 0.82 13.45
C GLY A 73 2.86 0.34 14.14
N TRP A 74 2.92 0.11 15.45
CA TRP A 74 1.79 -0.38 16.25
C TRP A 74 1.41 0.62 17.34
N CYS A 75 0.30 0.36 18.04
CA CYS A 75 0.07 0.89 19.37
C CYS A 75 0.20 -0.28 20.36
N ASN A 76 0.75 -0.01 21.56
CA ASN A 76 1.23 -1.08 22.45
C ASN A 76 0.41 -1.20 23.74
N ASP A 77 -0.48 -0.25 24.01
CA ASP A 77 -1.33 -0.23 25.19
C ASP A 77 -2.64 0.51 24.91
N ALA A 78 -3.60 0.40 25.84
CA ALA A 78 -4.91 1.02 25.68
C ALA A 78 -4.87 2.54 25.45
N PRO A 79 -4.06 3.33 26.21
CA PRO A 79 -3.94 4.77 25.96
C PRO A 79 -3.35 5.11 24.58
N SER A 80 -2.25 4.49 24.17
CA SER A 80 -1.63 4.74 22.87
C SER A 80 -2.53 4.30 21.71
N CYS A 81 -3.30 3.23 21.87
CA CYS A 81 -4.28 2.81 20.88
C CYS A 81 -5.49 3.74 20.80
N ALA A 82 -5.93 4.31 21.93
CA ALA A 82 -6.97 5.32 21.96
C ALA A 82 -6.54 6.61 21.25
N GLU A 83 -5.30 7.06 21.47
CA GLU A 83 -4.74 8.20 20.73
C GLU A 83 -4.65 7.88 19.22
N ARG A 84 -4.11 6.70 18.88
CA ARG A 84 -3.96 6.26 17.49
C ARG A 84 -5.29 6.16 16.75
N ALA A 85 -6.38 5.78 17.42
CA ALA A 85 -7.73 5.73 16.87
C ALA A 85 -8.17 7.08 16.27
N GLY A 86 -7.69 8.21 16.79
CA GLY A 86 -7.99 9.54 16.26
C GLY A 86 -7.20 9.91 14.98
N THR A 87 -6.24 9.09 14.55
CA THR A 87 -5.31 9.42 13.46
C THR A 87 -5.64 8.68 12.16
N ARG A 88 -4.96 9.04 11.06
CA ARG A 88 -5.00 8.30 9.78
C ARG A 88 -4.59 6.82 9.89
N ARG A 89 -4.06 6.38 11.03
CA ARG A 89 -3.61 4.99 11.30
C ARG A 89 -4.55 4.21 12.21
N GLY A 90 -5.66 4.82 12.62
CA GLY A 90 -6.70 4.18 13.42
C GLY A 90 -8.13 4.51 12.96
N SER A 91 -8.29 5.45 12.02
CA SER A 91 -9.59 5.83 11.47
C SER A 91 -9.49 6.16 9.99
N THR A 92 -10.39 5.60 9.18
CA THR A 92 -10.56 6.04 7.78
C THR A 92 -11.18 7.42 7.67
N ARG A 93 -11.81 7.95 8.73
CA ARG A 93 -12.32 9.34 8.77
C ARG A 93 -11.19 10.37 8.74
N SER A 94 -10.00 9.96 9.19
CA SER A 94 -8.79 10.79 9.24
C SER A 94 -7.80 10.46 8.11
N MET A 95 -8.16 9.60 7.15
CA MET A 95 -7.30 9.22 6.02
C MET A 95 -7.57 10.04 4.77
N ASP A 96 -6.52 10.37 4.03
CA ASP A 96 -6.66 10.92 2.67
C ASP A 96 -7.38 9.92 1.76
N SER A 97 -8.41 10.40 1.06
CA SER A 97 -9.21 9.62 0.10
C SER A 97 -8.48 9.34 -1.20
N LEU A 98 -7.34 9.97 -1.43
CA LEU A 98 -6.48 9.79 -2.59
C LEU A 98 -5.12 9.26 -2.14
N GLU A 99 -4.58 8.30 -2.88
CA GLU A 99 -3.27 7.72 -2.64
C GLU A 99 -2.41 7.81 -3.91
N VAL A 100 -1.19 8.29 -3.77
CA VAL A 100 -0.21 8.25 -4.87
C VAL A 100 0.40 6.85 -4.91
N PHE A 101 0.26 6.18 -6.05
CA PHE A 101 0.90 4.90 -6.31
C PHE A 101 2.29 5.13 -6.87
N SER A 102 3.30 4.57 -6.21
CA SER A 102 4.72 4.69 -6.56
C SER A 102 5.47 3.38 -6.28
N GLY A 103 6.72 3.27 -6.73
CA GLY A 103 7.53 2.07 -6.54
C GLY A 103 6.81 0.81 -7.08
N LEU A 104 6.66 -0.22 -6.24
CA LEU A 104 5.97 -1.47 -6.58
C LEU A 104 4.52 -1.29 -7.08
N LEU A 105 3.87 -0.17 -6.75
CA LEU A 105 2.51 0.14 -7.21
C LEU A 105 2.49 1.11 -8.41
N SER A 106 3.63 1.64 -8.85
CA SER A 106 3.69 2.56 -9.99
C SER A 106 3.15 1.90 -11.28
N ASN A 107 2.60 2.71 -12.18
CA ASN A 107 2.27 2.35 -13.57
C ASN A 107 3.32 2.76 -14.59
N ASP A 108 4.40 3.38 -14.14
CA ASP A 108 5.58 3.63 -14.94
C ASP A 108 6.42 2.34 -15.06
N PRO A 109 6.63 1.78 -16.26
CA PRO A 109 7.49 0.62 -16.47
C PRO A 109 8.97 0.88 -16.11
N ASP A 110 9.45 2.13 -16.12
CA ASP A 110 10.82 2.43 -15.73
C ASP A 110 11.02 2.31 -14.21
N MET A 111 9.97 2.58 -13.43
CA MET A 111 9.96 2.40 -11.97
C MET A 111 9.48 1.02 -11.51
N ASN A 112 8.57 0.40 -12.26
CA ASN A 112 7.93 -0.87 -11.93
C ASN A 112 7.95 -1.84 -13.13
N PRO A 113 9.13 -2.29 -13.57
CA PRO A 113 9.27 -3.04 -14.82
C PRO A 113 8.47 -4.34 -14.85
N ASP A 114 8.28 -4.97 -13.68
CA ASP A 114 7.65 -6.28 -13.57
C ASP A 114 6.12 -6.21 -13.45
N PHE A 115 5.58 -5.17 -12.79
CA PHE A 115 4.17 -5.14 -12.37
C PHE A 115 3.40 -3.89 -12.78
N TYR A 116 3.98 -2.97 -13.58
CA TYR A 116 3.36 -1.69 -13.98
C TYR A 116 1.99 -1.82 -14.67
N ASN A 117 1.68 -2.99 -15.25
CA ASN A 117 0.40 -3.26 -15.92
C ASN A 117 -0.46 -4.32 -15.19
N TRP A 118 -0.10 -4.71 -13.96
CA TRP A 118 -0.92 -5.59 -13.12
C TRP A 118 -2.04 -4.80 -12.42
N ASN A 119 -3.04 -5.52 -11.90
CA ASN A 119 -3.95 -4.94 -10.91
C ASN A 119 -3.15 -4.64 -9.64
N ARG A 120 -3.24 -3.43 -9.11
CA ARG A 120 -2.44 -3.00 -7.95
C ARG A 120 -3.37 -2.49 -6.87
N VAL A 121 -3.19 -3.01 -5.66
CA VAL A 121 -4.03 -2.71 -4.51
C VAL A 121 -3.16 -2.26 -3.36
N LYS A 122 -3.52 -1.14 -2.73
CA LYS A 122 -2.96 -0.72 -1.44
C LYS A 122 -4.00 -0.90 -0.35
N LEU A 123 -3.74 -1.83 0.57
CA LEU A 123 -4.60 -2.11 1.72
C LEU A 123 -4.27 -1.08 2.81
N ARG A 124 -5.25 -0.26 3.21
CA ARG A 124 -5.01 0.84 4.16
C ARG A 124 -5.02 0.32 5.59
N TYR A 125 -4.00 0.72 6.35
CA TYR A 125 -3.73 0.19 7.68
C TYR A 125 -4.40 1.03 8.76
N CYS A 126 -5.34 0.42 9.50
CA CYS A 126 -6.11 1.12 10.53
C CYS A 126 -6.43 0.29 11.79
N ASP A 127 -5.92 -0.93 11.92
CA ASP A 127 -6.20 -1.83 13.05
C ASP A 127 -5.18 -1.74 14.19
N GLY A 128 -4.01 -1.12 13.95
CA GLY A 128 -2.95 -0.99 14.95
C GLY A 128 -2.21 -2.30 15.27
N GLY A 129 -2.49 -3.39 14.56
CA GLY A 129 -2.03 -4.76 14.87
C GLY A 129 -1.52 -5.55 13.65
N SER A 130 -0.96 -4.91 12.62
CA SER A 130 -0.47 -5.60 11.40
C SER A 130 -1.52 -6.46 10.69
N PHE A 131 -2.75 -5.97 10.57
CA PHE A 131 -3.86 -6.76 10.01
C PHE A 131 -4.06 -8.10 10.74
N ALA A 132 -3.62 -8.23 11.99
CA ALA A 132 -3.81 -9.41 12.81
C ALA A 132 -4.80 -9.12 13.95
N GLY A 133 -5.20 -10.19 14.64
CA GLY A 133 -6.09 -10.11 15.79
C GLY A 133 -7.56 -9.92 15.44
N ASP A 134 -8.40 -10.29 16.40
CA ASP A 134 -9.85 -10.08 16.36
C ASP A 134 -10.38 -9.87 17.78
N SER A 135 -10.06 -8.73 18.38
CA SER A 135 -10.49 -8.38 19.74
C SER A 135 -11.06 -6.97 19.82
N GLU A 136 -11.67 -6.67 20.97
CA GLU A 136 -12.07 -5.32 21.32
C GLU A 136 -11.73 -5.05 22.79
N LEU A 137 -11.44 -3.79 23.09
CA LEU A 137 -11.24 -3.32 24.45
C LEU A 137 -12.33 -2.31 24.79
N ARG A 138 -13.04 -2.56 25.88
CA ARG A 138 -14.08 -1.66 26.40
C ARG A 138 -13.59 -0.96 27.65
N ASN A 139 -13.65 0.36 27.66
CA ASN A 139 -13.39 1.19 28.83
C ASN A 139 -14.55 2.18 29.00
N GLY A 140 -15.49 1.84 29.88
CA GLY A 140 -16.75 2.58 30.03
C GLY A 140 -17.55 2.59 28.73
N SER A 141 -17.84 3.78 28.21
CA SER A 141 -18.52 3.97 26.91
C SER A 141 -17.59 3.91 25.70
N SER A 142 -16.27 3.92 25.90
CA SER A 142 -15.29 3.89 24.82
C SER A 142 -14.96 2.45 24.42
N VAL A 143 -14.89 2.20 23.11
CA VAL A 143 -14.51 0.90 22.54
C VAL A 143 -13.37 1.10 21.56
N LEU A 144 -12.32 0.29 21.70
CA LEU A 144 -11.27 0.14 20.69
C LEU A 144 -11.41 -1.20 20.00
N TYR A 145 -11.29 -1.20 18.68
CA TYR A 145 -11.50 -2.37 17.84
C TYR A 145 -10.19 -2.83 17.20
N PHE A 146 -9.69 -3.98 17.63
CA PHE A 146 -8.48 -4.61 17.08
C PHE A 146 -8.89 -5.71 16.09
N ARG A 147 -9.36 -5.30 14.91
CA ARG A 147 -10.06 -6.16 13.94
C ARG A 147 -9.24 -6.46 12.70
N GLY A 148 -7.92 -6.55 12.83
CA GLY A 148 -7.02 -6.74 11.69
C GLY A 148 -7.39 -7.94 10.82
N GLN A 149 -7.69 -9.09 11.44
CA GLN A 149 -8.11 -10.29 10.71
C GLN A 149 -9.42 -10.06 9.94
N ARG A 150 -10.42 -9.43 10.57
CA ARG A 150 -11.71 -9.14 9.91
C ARG A 150 -11.56 -8.15 8.76
N ILE A 151 -10.67 -7.16 8.91
CA ILE A 151 -10.36 -6.19 7.86
C ILE A 151 -9.74 -6.91 6.66
N TRP A 152 -8.75 -7.77 6.89
CA TRP A 152 -8.17 -8.62 5.84
C TRP A 152 -9.24 -9.45 5.12
N ASP A 153 -10.06 -10.18 5.89
CA ASP A 153 -11.13 -11.03 5.34
C ASP A 153 -12.10 -10.22 4.48
N ALA A 154 -12.56 -9.07 4.98
CA ALA A 154 -13.50 -8.20 4.27
C ALA A 154 -12.92 -7.66 2.96
N ILE A 155 -11.65 -7.25 2.96
CA ILE A 155 -10.97 -6.74 1.76
C ILE A 155 -10.83 -7.85 0.72
N ILE A 156 -10.37 -9.05 1.11
CA ILE A 156 -10.22 -10.16 0.17
C ILE A 156 -11.57 -10.61 -0.37
N SER A 157 -12.59 -10.74 0.47
CA SER A 157 -13.95 -11.08 0.04
C SER A 157 -14.53 -10.09 -0.97
N ASP A 158 -14.21 -8.80 -0.83
CA ASP A 158 -14.64 -7.77 -1.79
C ASP A 158 -13.82 -7.78 -3.09
N LEU A 159 -12.52 -8.10 -3.04
CA LEU A 159 -11.64 -8.17 -4.22
C LEU A 159 -11.88 -9.43 -5.08
N LEU A 160 -12.26 -10.56 -4.47
CA LEU A 160 -12.54 -11.82 -5.18
C LEU A 160 -13.53 -11.65 -6.34
N PRO A 161 -14.76 -11.15 -6.16
CA PRO A 161 -15.70 -10.93 -7.26
C PRO A 161 -15.26 -9.81 -8.21
N LYS A 162 -14.37 -8.93 -7.77
CA LYS A 162 -13.75 -7.86 -8.60
C LYS A 162 -12.65 -8.38 -9.53
N GLY A 163 -12.42 -9.70 -9.57
CA GLY A 163 -11.54 -10.36 -10.52
C GLY A 163 -10.36 -11.09 -9.88
N LEU A 164 -10.09 -10.89 -8.58
CA LEU A 164 -9.01 -11.57 -7.88
C LEU A 164 -9.22 -13.09 -7.88
N ALA A 165 -10.47 -13.56 -7.84
CA ALA A 165 -10.81 -14.99 -7.94
C ALA A 165 -10.39 -15.65 -9.27
N LYS A 166 -10.09 -14.86 -10.30
CA LYS A 166 -9.63 -15.32 -11.63
C LYS A 166 -8.17 -14.95 -11.90
N ALA A 167 -7.43 -14.52 -10.88
CA ALA A 167 -6.03 -14.18 -11.01
C ALA A 167 -5.19 -15.39 -11.46
N GLN A 168 -4.16 -15.14 -12.25
CA GLN A 168 -3.16 -16.15 -12.61
C GLN A 168 -1.97 -16.11 -11.66
N LYS A 169 -1.57 -14.89 -11.29
CA LYS A 169 -0.43 -14.60 -10.42
C LYS A 169 -0.82 -13.52 -9.42
N VAL A 170 -0.46 -13.72 -8.16
CA VAL A 170 -0.68 -12.74 -7.09
C VAL A 170 0.62 -12.57 -6.31
N LEU A 171 1.05 -11.32 -6.14
CA LEU A 171 2.11 -10.93 -5.22
C LEU A 171 1.47 -10.25 -4.01
N LEU A 172 1.57 -10.88 -2.84
CA LEU A 172 1.25 -10.25 -1.56
C LEU A 172 2.52 -9.57 -1.02
N SER A 173 2.43 -8.32 -0.63
CA SER A 173 3.57 -7.57 -0.10
C SER A 173 3.14 -6.57 0.96
N GLY A 174 4.11 -5.94 1.61
CA GLY A 174 3.90 -4.85 2.54
C GLY A 174 5.23 -4.40 3.13
N CYS A 175 5.23 -3.18 3.67
CA CYS A 175 6.42 -2.59 4.30
C CYS A 175 6.23 -2.48 5.82
N SER A 176 7.27 -2.70 6.63
CA SER A 176 7.23 -2.52 8.10
C SER A 176 6.13 -3.38 8.74
N ALA A 177 5.18 -2.78 9.46
CA ALA A 177 4.00 -3.47 10.00
C ALA A 177 3.20 -4.23 8.91
N GLY A 178 3.17 -3.73 7.68
CA GLY A 178 2.57 -4.43 6.54
C GLY A 178 3.45 -5.57 6.00
N GLY A 179 4.77 -5.46 6.17
CA GLY A 179 5.70 -6.56 5.90
C GLY A 179 5.46 -7.72 6.87
N LEU A 180 5.22 -7.42 8.15
CA LEU A 180 4.81 -8.42 9.12
C LEU A 180 3.45 -9.05 8.77
N ALA A 181 2.48 -8.21 8.37
CA ALA A 181 1.17 -8.67 7.89
C ALA A 181 1.29 -9.65 6.70
N THR A 182 2.28 -9.45 5.83
CA THR A 182 2.54 -10.34 4.70
C THR A 182 2.87 -11.77 5.17
N PHE A 183 3.63 -11.92 6.27
CA PHE A 183 3.89 -13.25 6.83
C PHE A 183 2.62 -13.91 7.38
N PHE A 184 1.77 -13.15 8.06
CA PHE A 184 0.54 -13.68 8.65
C PHE A 184 -0.47 -14.18 7.60
N HIS A 185 -0.56 -13.49 6.47
CA HIS A 185 -1.65 -13.69 5.52
C HIS A 185 -1.27 -14.41 4.22
N CYS A 186 0.02 -14.75 4.03
CA CYS A 186 0.49 -15.38 2.79
C CYS A 186 -0.20 -16.71 2.50
N ASP A 187 -0.22 -17.63 3.47
CA ASP A 187 -0.78 -18.96 3.31
C ASP A 187 -2.32 -18.93 3.24
N ASP A 188 -2.95 -18.05 4.02
CA ASP A 188 -4.40 -17.83 3.96
C ASP A 188 -4.82 -17.33 2.56
N LEU A 189 -4.10 -16.39 1.97
CA LEU A 189 -4.37 -15.93 0.60
C LEU A 189 -4.25 -17.07 -0.41
N LYS A 190 -3.23 -17.93 -0.28
CA LYS A 190 -3.07 -19.11 -1.13
C LYS A 190 -4.26 -20.07 -0.98
N GLY A 191 -4.71 -20.33 0.25
CA GLY A 191 -5.89 -21.15 0.52
C GLY A 191 -7.17 -20.62 -0.13
N ARG A 192 -7.37 -19.29 -0.12
CA ARG A 192 -8.55 -18.65 -0.72
C ARG A 192 -8.58 -18.67 -2.25
N LEU A 193 -7.41 -18.63 -2.89
CA LEU A 193 -7.29 -18.60 -4.35
C LEU A 193 -7.14 -19.99 -4.98
N GLY A 194 -6.79 -20.99 -4.17
CA GLY A 194 -6.63 -22.37 -4.61
C GLY A 194 -5.32 -22.66 -5.34
N ASP A 195 -5.11 -23.94 -5.69
CA ASP A 195 -3.81 -24.43 -6.13
C ASP A 195 -3.36 -23.92 -7.51
N ALA A 196 -4.31 -23.65 -8.40
CA ALA A 196 -4.05 -23.19 -9.76
C ALA A 196 -3.43 -21.78 -9.84
N VAL A 197 -3.66 -20.93 -8.83
CA VAL A 197 -3.13 -19.56 -8.80
C VAL A 197 -1.73 -19.53 -8.22
N THR A 198 -0.78 -18.88 -8.91
CA THR A 198 0.57 -18.70 -8.36
C THR A 198 0.55 -17.54 -7.37
N VAL A 199 0.71 -17.83 -6.08
CA VAL A 199 0.85 -16.82 -5.03
C VAL A 199 2.32 -16.73 -4.61
N LYS A 200 2.85 -15.51 -4.52
CA LYS A 200 4.17 -15.18 -3.98
C LYS A 200 4.02 -14.08 -2.95
N CYS A 201 4.91 -14.08 -1.95
CA CYS A 201 4.86 -13.14 -0.85
C CYS A 201 6.22 -12.46 -0.67
N LEU A 202 6.21 -11.14 -0.51
CA LEU A 202 7.39 -10.29 -0.35
C LEU A 202 7.21 -9.40 0.88
N SER A 203 7.84 -9.79 1.99
CA SER A 203 7.90 -8.96 3.19
C SER A 203 9.04 -7.95 3.08
N ASP A 204 8.73 -6.66 3.02
CA ASP A 204 9.71 -5.58 3.08
C ASP A 204 9.76 -5.01 4.51
N ALA A 205 10.95 -4.95 5.09
CA ALA A 205 11.20 -4.47 6.46
C ALA A 205 10.26 -5.08 7.54
N GLY A 206 9.76 -6.30 7.33
CA GLY A 206 8.75 -6.94 8.19
C GLY A 206 9.28 -8.06 9.10
N PHE A 207 10.57 -8.37 9.04
CA PHE A 207 11.22 -9.36 9.90
C PHE A 207 11.85 -8.65 11.10
N PHE A 208 11.36 -8.97 12.30
CA PHE A 208 11.83 -8.39 13.57
C PHE A 208 12.44 -9.47 14.44
N LEU A 209 13.56 -9.16 15.09
CA LEU A 209 14.20 -10.04 16.08
C LEU A 209 13.70 -9.66 17.48
N ASP A 210 13.31 -10.66 18.26
CA ASP A 210 13.06 -10.53 19.69
C ASP A 210 14.40 -10.73 20.42
N VAL A 211 15.04 -9.63 20.82
CA VAL A 211 16.40 -9.58 21.38
C VAL A 211 16.44 -9.22 22.85
#